data_AF-A0A443KE06-F1
#
_entry.id   AF-A0A443KE06-F1
#
_cell.length_a   1.000
_cell.length_b   1.000
_cell.length_c   1.000
_cell.angle_alpha   90.00
_cell.angle_beta   90.00
_cell.angle_gamma   90.00
#
_symmetry.space_group_name_H-M   'P 1'
#
loop_
_entity.id
_entity.type
_entity.pdbx_description
1 polymer ?
#
loop_
_entity_poly.entity_id
_entity_poly.type
_entity_poly.pdbx_seq_one_letter_code
_entity_poly.pdbx_strand_id
1 'polypeptide(L)'
;MAIARALAIRPQLMLFDEPTSALDPELVGEVLATMRDLARQGLTMIVVTHEIGFAKEAADRVIFMDGGHIVEQGPPGEIPVNPPHPRTQAFLARIIRRRAIQINGRGADPAAGSAGQAPGLKGSEMLNDNASARVSDFDAMKDDLVATRHYLHQHPELSHQEANTARYVAEKLESWGYDVTRNVGGHGVVARLTVGEGRKSVAIRADMDALPITEAIDRPYKSQTPGVMHACGHDGHTTMLLGAAQYLARTRRFNGTLTLIFQPAEESGTSSGAMAMIRDGLFERFPFDAIFGLHNHPGAPEGQILTRNGGIMAAADTATVTVKGKGGHASRPHLTVDPIMVACQIVVALQAVVSRSIDPTKAAVITVGTISGGTVSNVIPDTATFVMTVRSFEPEVRLRLEERILRVATDVAHAFEAEAVVEYEHGHPVVFNSTPENEFATAVARDLIGAENVKECPPIPGSEDFAHYLEHRPGAFLRLGNGVESAVLHNPKYDFADESLTVGAALWARLAESYLR
;
A
#
# COMPACT_ATOMS: atom_id res chain seq x y z
N MET A 1 24.32 -19.57 10.31
CA MET A 1 25.51 -19.44 9.43
C MET A 1 26.25 -18.10 9.53
N ALA A 2 25.61 -16.96 9.84
CA ALA A 2 26.28 -15.66 9.92
C ALA A 2 27.42 -15.60 10.97
N ILE A 3 27.18 -16.11 12.18
CA ILE A 3 28.17 -16.16 13.27
C ILE A 3 29.41 -16.98 12.84
N ALA A 4 29.20 -18.16 12.27
CA ALA A 4 30.29 -19.02 11.79
C ALA A 4 31.17 -18.33 10.72
N ARG A 5 30.57 -17.59 9.79
CA ARG A 5 31.32 -16.81 8.78
C ARG A 5 32.15 -15.70 9.40
N ALA A 6 31.61 -15.01 10.40
CA ALA A 6 32.33 -13.95 11.10
C ALA A 6 33.46 -14.51 11.98
N LEU A 7 33.30 -15.69 12.57
CA LEU A 7 34.37 -16.37 13.33
C LEU A 7 35.51 -16.88 12.44
N ALA A 8 35.24 -17.21 11.18
CA ALA A 8 36.24 -17.75 10.24
C ALA A 8 37.45 -16.82 10.04
N ILE A 9 37.27 -15.51 10.21
CA ILE A 9 38.34 -14.50 10.08
C ILE A 9 39.06 -14.20 11.41
N ARG A 10 38.76 -14.94 12.50
CA ARG A 10 39.34 -14.77 13.84
C ARG A 10 39.29 -13.30 14.33
N PRO A 11 38.08 -12.73 14.49
CA PRO A 11 37.92 -11.34 14.86
C PRO A 11 38.41 -11.09 16.29
N GLN A 12 38.95 -9.89 16.54
CA GLN A 12 39.30 -9.44 17.90
C GLN A 12 38.09 -8.92 18.68
N LEU A 13 37.05 -8.46 17.97
CA LEU A 13 35.81 -7.91 18.51
C LEU A 13 34.64 -8.37 17.65
N MET A 14 33.53 -8.73 18.29
CA MET A 14 32.31 -9.12 17.59
C MET A 14 31.14 -8.22 18.00
N LEU A 15 30.44 -7.67 17.00
CA LEU A 15 29.24 -6.87 17.24
C LEU A 15 28.02 -7.69 16.87
N PHE A 16 27.13 -7.87 17.84
CA PHE A 16 25.84 -8.51 17.68
C PHE A 16 24.75 -7.45 17.82
N ASP A 17 24.05 -7.19 16.72
CA ASP A 17 22.88 -6.31 16.72
C ASP A 17 21.62 -7.18 16.65
N GLU A 18 20.92 -7.27 17.77
CA GLU A 18 19.71 -8.08 17.96
C GLU A 18 19.77 -9.50 17.36
N PRO A 19 20.73 -10.35 17.78
CA PRO A 19 21.03 -11.61 17.10
C PRO A 19 19.92 -12.67 17.18
N THR A 20 18.92 -12.45 18.03
CA THR A 20 17.78 -13.35 18.24
C THR A 20 16.47 -12.84 17.64
N SER A 21 16.46 -11.66 17.02
CA SER A 21 15.25 -11.10 16.40
C SER A 21 14.80 -11.96 15.22
N ALA A 22 13.49 -12.19 15.12
CA ALA A 22 12.83 -13.01 14.08
C ALA A 22 13.25 -14.50 14.02
N LEU A 23 13.81 -15.05 15.09
CA LEU A 23 14.07 -16.49 15.22
C LEU A 23 12.93 -17.23 15.95
N ASP A 24 12.70 -18.48 15.57
CA ASP A 24 11.85 -19.40 16.32
C ASP A 24 12.41 -19.62 17.75
N PRO A 25 11.57 -19.80 18.79
CA PRO A 25 12.03 -19.98 20.17
C PRO A 25 13.08 -21.07 20.39
N GLU A 26 13.07 -22.15 19.60
CA GLU A 26 14.08 -23.21 19.68
C GLU A 26 15.45 -22.70 19.22
N LEU A 27 15.50 -21.97 18.10
CA LEU A 27 16.72 -21.40 17.53
C LEU A 27 17.29 -20.25 18.38
N VAL A 28 16.42 -19.49 19.06
CA VAL A 28 16.85 -18.47 20.04
C VAL A 28 17.74 -19.09 21.11
N GLY A 29 17.35 -20.27 21.64
CA GLY A 29 18.12 -20.98 22.65
C GLY A 29 19.53 -21.37 22.17
N GLU A 30 19.64 -21.89 20.95
CA GLU A 30 20.91 -22.30 20.35
C GLU A 30 21.86 -21.13 20.09
N VAL A 31 21.34 -20.01 19.59
CA VAL A 31 22.13 -18.80 19.32
C VAL A 31 22.67 -18.20 20.62
N LEU A 32 21.80 -18.07 21.64
CA LEU A 32 22.23 -17.55 22.95
C LEU A 32 23.26 -18.48 23.60
N ALA A 33 23.11 -19.80 23.51
CA ALA A 33 24.10 -20.75 24.02
C ALA A 33 25.46 -20.58 23.33
N THR A 34 25.46 -20.45 22.00
CA THR A 34 26.68 -20.21 21.21
C THR A 34 27.37 -18.91 21.63
N MET A 35 26.60 -17.83 21.81
CA MET A 35 27.16 -16.54 22.26
C MET A 35 27.74 -16.62 23.68
N ARG A 36 27.11 -17.36 24.61
CA ARG A 36 27.67 -17.58 25.96
C ARG A 36 29.00 -18.32 25.88
N ASP A 37 29.11 -19.32 25.02
CA ASP A 37 30.36 -20.08 24.88
C ASP A 37 31.47 -19.23 24.27
N LEU A 38 31.16 -18.34 23.32
CA LEU A 38 32.11 -17.36 22.80
C LEU A 38 32.58 -16.37 23.87
N ALA A 39 31.68 -15.90 24.73
CA ALA A 39 32.04 -15.05 25.88
C ALA A 39 33.03 -15.77 26.81
N ARG A 40 32.75 -17.04 27.15
CA ARG A 40 33.61 -17.87 28.02
C ARG A 40 34.99 -18.14 27.42
N GLN A 41 35.08 -18.18 26.10
CA GLN A 41 36.35 -18.32 25.37
C GLN A 41 37.17 -17.01 25.31
N GLY A 42 36.67 -15.93 25.90
CA GLY A 42 37.37 -14.65 26.00
C GLY A 42 37.24 -13.75 24.77
N LEU A 43 36.30 -14.03 23.86
CA LEU A 43 36.02 -13.15 22.74
C LEU A 43 35.35 -11.86 23.25
N THR A 44 35.90 -10.70 22.90
CA THR A 44 35.26 -9.42 23.23
C THR A 44 34.03 -9.22 22.34
N MET A 45 32.89 -8.93 22.95
CA MET A 45 31.62 -8.76 22.23
C MET A 45 30.89 -7.50 22.68
N ILE A 46 30.28 -6.79 21.73
CA ILE A 46 29.26 -5.76 21.98
C ILE A 46 27.94 -6.34 21.50
N VAL A 47 26.95 -6.40 22.39
CA VAL A 47 25.66 -7.02 22.11
C VAL A 47 24.54 -6.02 22.38
N VAL A 48 23.75 -5.75 21.35
CA VAL A 48 22.44 -5.07 21.45
C VAL A 48 21.39 -6.16 21.55
N THR A 49 20.63 -6.21 22.65
CA THR A 49 19.67 -7.29 22.88
C THR A 49 18.52 -6.87 23.78
N HIS A 50 17.35 -7.48 23.54
CA HIS A 50 16.20 -7.45 24.44
C HIS A 50 16.16 -8.66 25.39
N GLU A 51 17.10 -9.60 25.28
CA GLU A 51 17.21 -10.79 26.13
C GLU A 51 17.94 -10.48 27.44
N ILE A 52 17.18 -9.90 28.38
CA ILE A 52 17.67 -9.48 29.70
C ILE A 52 18.34 -10.63 30.46
N GLY A 53 17.80 -11.85 30.36
CA GLY A 53 18.38 -13.04 30.99
C GLY A 53 19.78 -13.38 30.47
N PHE A 54 19.98 -13.26 29.15
CA PHE A 54 21.30 -13.43 28.55
C PHE A 54 22.25 -12.31 28.98
N ALA A 55 21.80 -11.04 28.95
CA ALA A 55 22.63 -9.91 29.37
C ALA A 55 23.08 -10.03 30.83
N LYS A 56 22.23 -10.56 31.72
CA LYS A 56 22.57 -10.82 33.12
C LYS A 56 23.66 -11.89 33.29
N GLU A 57 23.68 -12.90 32.42
CA GLU A 57 24.56 -14.05 32.54
C GLU A 57 25.90 -13.89 31.81
N ALA A 58 25.89 -13.20 30.66
CA ALA A 58 27.02 -13.17 29.73
C ALA A 58 27.77 -11.84 29.67
N ALA A 59 27.19 -10.74 30.13
CA ALA A 59 27.82 -9.42 30.04
C ALA A 59 28.68 -9.12 31.28
N ASP A 60 29.83 -8.49 31.07
CA ASP A 60 30.61 -7.88 32.18
C ASP A 60 30.08 -6.48 32.54
N ARG A 61 29.45 -5.80 31.58
CA ARG A 61 28.90 -4.45 31.71
C ARG A 61 27.62 -4.31 30.90
N VAL A 62 26.59 -3.74 31.51
CA VAL A 62 25.30 -3.45 30.88
C VAL A 62 25.15 -1.95 30.73
N ILE A 63 24.66 -1.51 29.57
CA ILE A 63 24.38 -0.10 29.24
C ILE A 63 22.92 -0.02 28.81
N PHE A 64 22.15 0.86 29.44
CA PHE A 64 20.79 1.21 29.03
C PHE A 64 20.80 2.56 28.32
N MET A 65 20.24 2.59 27.11
CA MET A 65 20.15 3.79 26.28
C MET A 65 18.69 4.15 26.00
N ASP A 66 18.38 5.44 26.00
CA ASP A 66 17.07 5.99 25.63
C ASP A 66 17.27 7.29 24.85
N GLY A 67 16.54 7.48 23.75
CA GLY A 67 16.66 8.68 22.93
C GLY A 67 18.08 8.99 22.43
N GLY A 68 18.90 7.96 22.17
CA GLY A 68 20.29 8.10 21.69
C GLY A 68 21.33 8.43 22.77
N HIS A 69 20.95 8.48 24.05
CA HIS A 69 21.85 8.81 25.16
C HIS A 69 22.00 7.61 26.10
N ILE A 70 23.20 7.45 26.69
CA ILE A 70 23.40 6.51 27.80
C ILE A 70 22.68 7.08 29.02
N VAL A 71 21.59 6.42 29.41
CA VAL A 71 20.82 6.78 30.60
C VAL A 71 21.45 6.15 31.83
N GLU A 72 21.96 4.93 31.69
CA GLU A 72 22.48 4.17 32.82
C GLU A 72 23.51 3.12 32.37
N GLN A 73 24.50 2.84 33.21
CA GLN A 73 25.46 1.77 32.98
C GLN A 73 25.92 1.18 34.30
N GLY A 74 26.15 -0.13 34.34
CA GLY A 74 26.53 -0.82 35.56
C GLY A 74 26.79 -2.31 35.37
N PRO A 75 27.10 -3.04 36.46
CA PRO A 75 27.30 -4.47 36.40
C PRO A 75 25.99 -5.21 36.05
N PRO A 76 26.05 -6.40 35.44
CA PRO A 76 24.89 -7.20 35.04
C PRO A 76 23.99 -7.64 36.21
N GLY A 77 24.49 -7.58 37.45
CA GLY A 77 23.73 -7.89 38.66
C GLY A 77 22.85 -6.75 39.17
N GLU A 78 23.02 -5.53 38.65
CA GLU A 78 22.36 -4.32 39.17
C GLU A 78 21.33 -3.77 38.19
N ILE A 79 21.77 -3.40 36.97
CA ILE A 79 20.88 -2.74 35.97
C ILE A 79 19.66 -3.60 35.59
N PRO A 80 19.81 -4.90 35.30
CA PRO A 80 18.67 -5.75 34.94
C PRO A 80 17.76 -6.16 36.11
N VAL A 81 18.20 -5.97 37.35
CA VAL A 81 17.58 -6.56 38.55
C VAL A 81 16.93 -5.49 39.43
N ASN A 82 17.65 -4.41 39.71
CA ASN A 82 17.19 -3.30 40.53
C ASN A 82 17.83 -2.00 40.05
N PRO A 83 17.45 -1.49 38.86
CA PRO A 83 18.09 -0.28 38.32
C PRO A 83 17.74 0.95 39.17
N PRO A 84 18.72 1.79 39.53
CA PRO A 84 18.47 3.03 40.24
C PRO A 84 17.69 4.08 39.42
N HIS A 85 17.78 4.06 38.08
CA HIS A 85 17.13 5.09 37.26
C HIS A 85 15.64 4.80 36.97
N PRO A 86 14.70 5.76 37.22
CA PRO A 86 13.26 5.55 37.02
C PRO A 86 12.85 5.15 35.60
N ARG A 87 13.55 5.63 34.57
CA ARG A 87 13.29 5.28 33.17
C ARG A 87 13.58 3.79 32.90
N THR A 88 14.66 3.27 33.44
CA THR A 88 15.07 1.87 33.34
C THR A 88 14.08 0.98 34.11
N GLN A 89 13.65 1.42 35.30
CA GLN A 89 12.59 0.74 36.07
C GLN A 89 11.30 0.63 35.27
N ALA A 90 10.85 1.71 34.65
CA ALA A 90 9.64 1.72 33.83
C ALA A 90 9.74 0.79 32.61
N PHE A 91 10.91 0.71 31.97
CA PHE A 91 11.18 -0.19 30.86
C PHE A 91 11.14 -1.67 31.30
N LEU A 92 11.86 -2.03 32.36
CA LEU A 92 11.89 -3.41 32.88
C LEU A 92 10.50 -3.88 33.36
N ALA A 93 9.74 -3.00 34.02
CA ALA A 93 8.38 -3.31 34.46
C ALA A 93 7.46 -3.69 33.29
N ARG A 94 7.63 -3.06 32.12
CA ARG A 94 6.87 -3.37 30.90
C ARG A 94 7.28 -4.72 30.30
N ILE A 95 8.57 -5.07 30.34
CA ILE A 95 9.08 -6.36 29.83
C ILE A 95 8.66 -7.53 30.73
N ILE A 96 8.75 -7.37 32.05
CA ILE A 96 8.34 -8.40 33.01
C ILE A 96 6.83 -8.67 32.91
N ARG A 97 6.00 -7.62 32.78
CA ARG A 97 4.55 -7.79 32.52
C ARG A 97 4.26 -8.53 31.22
N ARG A 98 5.01 -8.27 30.14
CA ARG A 98 4.86 -8.99 28.86
C ARG A 98 5.17 -10.50 28.99
N ARG A 99 6.23 -10.88 29.71
CA ARG A 99 6.56 -12.30 29.95
C ARG A 99 5.52 -13.01 30.84
N ALA A 100 4.95 -12.33 31.84
CA ALA A 100 3.89 -12.91 32.68
C ALA A 100 2.60 -13.21 31.90
N ILE A 101 2.25 -12.36 30.92
CA ILE A 101 1.09 -12.57 30.02
C ILE A 101 1.35 -13.73 29.05
N GLN A 102 2.59 -13.89 28.58
CA GLN A 102 2.98 -14.97 27.65
C GLN A 102 3.00 -16.37 28.31
N ILE A 103 3.32 -16.47 29.60
CA ILE A 103 3.35 -17.74 30.34
C ILE A 103 1.95 -18.16 30.81
N ASN A 104 1.09 -17.22 31.17
CA ASN A 104 -0.26 -17.52 31.69
C ASN A 104 -1.32 -17.77 30.58
N GLY A 105 -0.95 -17.70 29.30
CA GLY A 105 -1.84 -17.95 28.16
C GLY A 105 -2.13 -19.43 27.85
N ARG A 106 -1.74 -20.38 28.70
CA ARG A 106 -2.07 -21.81 28.56
C ARG A 106 -2.73 -22.34 29.84
N GLY A 107 -4.06 -22.34 29.82
CA GLY A 107 -4.90 -23.22 30.65
C GLY A 107 -5.43 -22.63 31.95
N ALA A 108 -6.69 -22.18 31.94
CA ALA A 108 -7.75 -22.67 32.83
C ALA A 108 -8.94 -21.69 32.80
N ASP A 109 -10.10 -22.24 32.47
CA ASP A 109 -11.43 -21.64 32.69
C ASP A 109 -11.68 -21.48 34.20
N PRO A 110 -12.44 -20.46 34.64
CA PRO A 110 -13.49 -20.80 35.58
C PRO A 110 -14.81 -20.04 35.36
N ALA A 111 -15.88 -20.82 35.53
CA ALA A 111 -17.25 -20.37 35.63
C ALA A 111 -17.58 -19.63 36.95
N ALA A 112 -18.55 -18.72 36.81
CA ALA A 112 -19.65 -18.35 37.72
C ALA A 112 -19.38 -17.80 39.14
N GLY A 113 -19.97 -16.62 39.43
CA GLY A 113 -20.13 -16.14 40.81
C GLY A 113 -20.64 -14.70 40.99
N SER A 114 -21.94 -14.48 40.73
CA SER A 114 -22.90 -13.53 41.35
C SER A 114 -22.51 -12.11 41.85
N ALA A 115 -23.30 -11.15 41.33
CA ALA A 115 -24.07 -10.10 42.03
C ALA A 115 -23.38 -9.07 42.95
N GLY A 116 -23.53 -7.79 42.60
CA GLY A 116 -23.30 -6.68 43.54
C GLY A 116 -23.30 -5.28 42.91
N GLN A 117 -24.50 -4.67 42.88
CA GLN A 117 -24.78 -3.23 43.06
C GLN A 117 -24.07 -2.16 42.22
N ALA A 118 -24.91 -1.41 41.49
CA ALA A 118 -24.59 -0.09 40.95
C ALA A 118 -24.24 0.93 42.06
N PRO A 119 -23.36 1.89 41.73
CA PRO A 119 -23.59 3.24 42.21
C PRO A 119 -23.39 4.31 41.12
N GLY A 120 -24.40 5.18 41.01
CA GLY A 120 -24.23 6.62 41.01
C GLY A 120 -23.38 7.26 39.91
N LEU A 121 -24.07 7.74 38.88
CA LEU A 121 -23.62 8.83 38.01
C LEU A 121 -23.22 10.06 38.85
N LYS A 122 -21.91 10.29 38.97
CA LYS A 122 -21.27 11.61 39.09
C LYS A 122 -20.41 11.71 37.83
N GLY A 123 -20.67 12.59 36.88
CA GLY A 123 -20.76 14.03 37.09
C GLY A 123 -19.34 14.61 37.06
N SER A 124 -18.89 14.95 35.84
CA SER A 124 -17.73 15.80 35.51
C SER A 124 -16.33 15.35 35.97
N GLU A 125 -15.64 14.55 35.15
CA GLU A 125 -14.17 14.58 34.97
C GLU A 125 -13.72 13.61 33.83
N MET A 126 -14.22 13.80 32.61
CA MET A 126 -13.66 13.17 31.39
C MET A 126 -13.78 14.11 30.19
N LEU A 127 -13.27 15.33 30.35
CA LEU A 127 -13.09 16.26 29.24
C LEU A 127 -11.67 16.83 29.35
N ASN A 128 -10.75 16.27 28.53
CA ASN A 128 -9.61 16.94 27.86
C ASN A 128 -8.36 16.05 27.71
N ASP A 129 -8.47 14.96 26.95
CA ASP A 129 -7.29 14.27 26.38
C ASP A 129 -7.46 13.93 24.88
N ASN A 130 -8.51 14.44 24.22
CA ASN A 130 -8.90 14.15 22.82
C ASN A 130 -8.37 15.21 21.84
N ALA A 131 -7.04 15.31 21.66
CA ALA A 131 -6.45 16.22 20.67
C ALA A 131 -6.61 15.76 19.21
N SER A 132 -6.92 14.48 18.96
CA SER A 132 -7.13 13.93 17.59
C SER A 132 -8.05 12.71 17.58
N ALA A 133 -8.58 12.37 16.41
CA ALA A 133 -9.46 11.26 16.15
C ALA A 133 -8.86 9.92 16.58
N ARG A 134 -9.71 9.04 17.13
CA ARG A 134 -9.38 7.67 17.54
C ARG A 134 -10.35 6.71 16.88
N VAL A 135 -9.98 5.43 16.75
CA VAL A 135 -10.90 4.41 16.20
C VAL A 135 -12.21 4.36 16.98
N SER A 136 -12.15 4.45 18.31
CA SER A 136 -13.33 4.45 19.19
C SER A 136 -14.30 5.60 18.97
N ASP A 137 -13.86 6.70 18.35
CA ASP A 137 -14.76 7.83 18.02
C ASP A 137 -15.77 7.47 16.92
N PHE A 138 -15.53 6.35 16.22
CA PHE A 138 -16.36 5.84 15.13
C PHE A 138 -17.27 4.69 15.57
N ASP A 139 -17.17 4.20 16.81
CA ASP A 139 -17.98 3.07 17.32
C ASP A 139 -19.48 3.37 17.22
N ALA A 140 -19.88 4.60 17.58
CA ALA A 140 -21.29 5.02 17.53
C ALA A 140 -21.84 5.21 16.11
N MET A 141 -20.98 5.29 15.08
CA MET A 141 -21.38 5.38 13.67
C MET A 141 -21.10 4.10 12.89
N LYS A 142 -20.61 3.02 13.54
CA LYS A 142 -20.25 1.78 12.87
C LYS A 142 -21.40 1.23 12.03
N ASP A 143 -22.59 1.15 12.61
CA ASP A 143 -23.78 0.63 11.92
C ASP A 143 -24.18 1.50 10.71
N ASP A 144 -24.03 2.82 10.82
CA ASP A 144 -24.30 3.76 9.71
C ASP A 144 -23.27 3.62 8.57
N LEU A 145 -22.01 3.35 8.90
CA LEU A 145 -20.96 3.07 7.92
C LEU A 145 -21.26 1.75 7.20
N VAL A 146 -21.57 0.69 7.94
CA VAL A 146 -21.95 -0.61 7.36
C VAL A 146 -23.17 -0.46 6.44
N ALA A 147 -24.22 0.23 6.90
CA ALA A 147 -25.40 0.49 6.11
C ALA A 147 -25.10 1.30 4.84
N THR A 148 -24.21 2.28 4.93
CA THR A 148 -23.75 3.07 3.77
C THR A 148 -23.00 2.19 2.77
N ARG A 149 -22.06 1.37 3.24
CA ARG A 149 -21.31 0.46 2.38
C ARG A 149 -22.23 -0.55 1.71
N HIS A 150 -23.15 -1.15 2.47
CA HIS A 150 -24.13 -2.10 1.93
C HIS A 150 -25.06 -1.46 0.90
N TYR A 151 -25.50 -0.21 1.14
CA TYR A 151 -26.26 0.54 0.15
C TYR A 151 -25.49 0.72 -1.16
N LEU A 152 -24.23 1.12 -1.10
CA LEU A 152 -23.38 1.26 -2.29
C LEU A 152 -23.14 -0.10 -2.97
N HIS A 153 -22.88 -1.17 -2.19
CA HIS A 153 -22.70 -2.52 -2.71
C HIS A 153 -23.92 -3.07 -3.46
N GLN A 154 -25.13 -2.72 -3.00
CA GLN A 154 -26.38 -3.10 -3.64
C GLN A 154 -26.66 -2.33 -4.93
N HIS A 155 -26.08 -1.14 -5.11
CA HIS A 155 -26.32 -0.27 -6.26
C HIS A 155 -25.01 0.05 -7.01
N PRO A 156 -24.24 -0.97 -7.44
CA PRO A 156 -22.97 -0.72 -8.09
C PRO A 156 -23.22 -0.16 -9.50
N GLU A 157 -22.38 0.79 -9.90
CA GLU A 157 -22.42 1.45 -11.21
C GLU A 157 -21.06 1.31 -11.89
N LEU A 158 -21.07 1.02 -13.19
CA LEU A 158 -19.84 0.87 -13.98
C LEU A 158 -19.10 2.20 -14.12
N SER A 159 -17.80 2.10 -14.46
CA SER A 159 -16.99 3.25 -14.84
C SER A 159 -17.72 4.16 -15.85
N HIS A 160 -17.74 5.47 -15.59
CA HIS A 160 -18.46 6.52 -16.33
C HIS A 160 -19.99 6.49 -16.24
N GLN A 161 -20.59 5.63 -15.42
CA GLN A 161 -22.04 5.52 -15.24
C GLN A 161 -22.47 5.72 -13.78
N GLU A 162 -21.58 6.22 -12.93
CA GLU A 162 -21.69 6.35 -11.47
C GLU A 162 -22.59 7.52 -11.03
N ALA A 163 -23.66 7.79 -11.77
CA ALA A 163 -24.51 8.96 -11.55
C ALA A 163 -25.24 8.89 -10.20
N ASN A 164 -25.72 7.71 -9.78
CA ASN A 164 -26.41 7.55 -8.50
C ASN A 164 -25.44 7.57 -7.33
N THR A 165 -24.28 6.92 -7.46
CA THR A 165 -23.23 6.92 -6.43
C THR A 165 -22.70 8.34 -6.21
N ALA A 166 -22.38 9.07 -7.28
CA ALA A 166 -21.93 10.45 -7.21
C ALA A 166 -23.01 11.37 -6.59
N ARG A 167 -24.28 11.18 -6.97
CA ARG A 167 -25.41 11.91 -6.37
C ARG A 167 -25.52 11.65 -4.87
N TYR A 168 -25.46 10.38 -4.45
CA TYR A 168 -25.56 9.96 -3.05
C TYR A 168 -24.43 10.57 -2.19
N VAL A 169 -23.19 10.49 -2.68
CA VAL A 169 -22.01 11.08 -2.03
C VAL A 169 -22.16 12.58 -1.86
N ALA A 170 -22.53 13.28 -2.94
CA ALA A 170 -22.66 14.74 -2.92
C ALA A 170 -23.78 15.21 -1.97
N GLU A 171 -24.94 14.56 -1.96
CA GLU A 171 -26.05 14.88 -1.05
C GLU A 171 -25.65 14.73 0.43
N LYS A 172 -24.88 13.69 0.78
CA LYS A 172 -24.37 13.51 2.14
C LYS A 172 -23.42 14.64 2.54
N LEU A 173 -22.45 14.97 1.69
CA LEU A 173 -21.45 16.01 1.94
C LEU A 173 -22.09 17.41 2.06
N GLU A 174 -23.04 17.74 1.18
CA GLU A 174 -23.83 18.97 1.27
C GLU A 174 -24.60 19.05 2.60
N SER A 175 -25.21 17.93 3.05
CA SER A 175 -25.94 17.89 4.32
C SER A 175 -25.05 18.14 5.55
N TRP A 176 -23.74 17.89 5.44
CA TRP A 176 -22.75 18.14 6.49
C TRP A 176 -22.07 19.50 6.36
N GLY A 177 -22.42 20.31 5.35
CA GLY A 177 -21.93 21.67 5.16
C GLY A 177 -20.58 21.77 4.45
N TYR A 178 -20.21 20.78 3.62
CA TYR A 178 -19.11 20.94 2.68
C TYR A 178 -19.54 21.82 1.50
N ASP A 179 -18.59 22.57 0.94
CA ASP A 179 -18.74 23.21 -0.38
C ASP A 179 -18.49 22.14 -1.46
N VAL A 180 -19.56 21.69 -2.13
CA VAL A 180 -19.53 20.54 -3.03
C VAL A 180 -19.61 21.00 -4.49
N THR A 181 -18.62 20.62 -5.27
CA THR A 181 -18.66 20.71 -6.73
C THR A 181 -18.86 19.32 -7.32
N ARG A 182 -20.00 19.15 -7.98
CA ARG A 182 -20.35 17.92 -8.72
C ARG A 182 -19.85 18.02 -10.16
N ASN A 183 -19.82 16.87 -10.83
CA ASN A 183 -19.49 16.71 -12.23
C ASN A 183 -18.08 17.18 -12.63
N VAL A 184 -17.09 16.97 -11.77
CA VAL A 184 -15.69 17.25 -12.09
C VAL A 184 -15.16 16.08 -12.93
N GLY A 185 -14.82 16.32 -14.20
CA GLY A 185 -14.29 15.28 -15.09
C GLY A 185 -15.22 14.09 -15.33
N GLY A 186 -16.54 14.30 -15.36
CA GLY A 186 -17.54 13.23 -15.48
C GLY A 186 -18.44 13.19 -14.25
N HIS A 187 -18.50 12.06 -13.54
CA HIS A 187 -19.25 11.94 -12.28
C HIS A 187 -18.42 12.25 -11.02
N GLY A 188 -17.25 12.90 -11.16
CA GLY A 188 -16.41 13.24 -10.02
C GLY A 188 -17.07 14.26 -9.10
N VAL A 189 -16.88 14.06 -7.80
CA VAL A 189 -17.37 14.95 -6.74
C VAL A 189 -16.18 15.45 -5.93
N VAL A 190 -16.01 16.77 -5.87
CA VAL A 190 -14.99 17.42 -5.05
C VAL A 190 -15.70 18.22 -3.96
N ALA A 191 -15.36 17.96 -2.70
CA ALA A 191 -15.96 18.63 -1.55
C ALA A 191 -14.88 19.31 -0.70
N ARG A 192 -15.09 20.58 -0.35
CA ARG A 192 -14.14 21.36 0.46
C ARG A 192 -14.73 21.77 1.80
N LEU A 193 -13.90 21.72 2.83
CA LEU A 193 -14.20 22.27 4.15
C LEU A 193 -13.00 23.05 4.67
N THR A 194 -13.19 24.36 4.83
CA THR A 194 -12.18 25.25 5.41
C THR A 194 -12.56 25.59 6.84
N VAL A 195 -11.60 25.46 7.76
CA VAL A 195 -11.76 25.80 9.18
C VAL A 195 -10.60 26.69 9.60
N GLY A 196 -10.89 27.81 10.26
CA GLY A 196 -9.88 28.73 10.77
C GLY A 196 -9.17 29.55 9.68
N GLU A 197 -7.94 29.96 9.96
CA GLU A 197 -7.11 30.86 9.13
C GLU A 197 -5.83 30.17 8.59
N GLY A 198 -5.69 28.88 8.84
CA GLY A 198 -4.58 28.06 8.40
C GLY A 198 -4.46 28.04 6.88
N ARG A 199 -3.23 28.12 6.37
CA ARG A 199 -2.96 28.16 4.92
C ARG A 199 -2.70 26.79 4.31
N LYS A 200 -2.51 25.76 5.15
CA LYS A 200 -2.28 24.40 4.69
C LYS A 200 -3.54 23.81 4.09
N SER A 201 -3.36 22.92 3.14
CA SER A 201 -4.42 22.26 2.41
C SER A 201 -4.05 20.84 2.04
N VAL A 202 -4.96 19.90 2.24
CA VAL A 202 -4.73 18.47 1.96
C VAL A 202 -5.92 17.88 1.24
N ALA A 203 -5.64 16.99 0.29
CA ALA A 203 -6.64 16.20 -0.40
C ALA A 203 -6.65 14.74 0.08
N ILE A 204 -7.83 14.14 0.16
CA ILE A 204 -8.01 12.70 0.37
C ILE A 204 -8.93 12.16 -0.72
N ARG A 205 -8.51 11.09 -1.40
CA ARG A 205 -9.22 10.49 -2.53
C ARG A 205 -9.86 9.15 -2.16
N ALA A 206 -11.08 8.93 -2.65
CA ALA A 206 -11.74 7.62 -2.75
C ALA A 206 -12.29 7.45 -4.17
N ASP A 207 -12.11 6.28 -4.76
CA ASP A 207 -12.77 5.83 -6.00
C ASP A 207 -14.20 5.33 -5.70
N MET A 208 -15.04 5.30 -6.74
CA MET A 208 -16.48 5.04 -6.62
C MET A 208 -17.03 3.97 -7.57
N ASP A 209 -16.32 3.59 -8.63
CA ASP A 209 -16.86 2.73 -9.67
C ASP A 209 -16.85 1.24 -9.32
N ALA A 210 -17.65 0.47 -10.03
CA ALA A 210 -17.78 -0.96 -9.90
C ALA A 210 -17.37 -1.69 -11.20
N LEU A 211 -17.33 -3.02 -11.13
CA LEU A 211 -16.83 -3.88 -12.21
C LEU A 211 -17.96 -4.68 -12.87
N PRO A 212 -17.82 -5.05 -14.17
CA PRO A 212 -18.77 -5.90 -14.90
C PRO A 212 -18.61 -7.38 -14.50
N ILE A 213 -18.85 -7.67 -13.23
CA ILE A 213 -18.73 -9.00 -12.62
C ILE A 213 -20.07 -9.38 -12.01
N THR A 214 -20.56 -10.58 -12.33
CA THR A 214 -21.72 -11.15 -11.66
C THR A 214 -21.32 -11.66 -10.29
N GLU A 215 -21.89 -11.05 -9.25
CA GLU A 215 -21.65 -11.46 -7.87
C GLU A 215 -22.15 -12.89 -7.60
N ALA A 216 -21.25 -13.75 -7.13
CA ALA A 216 -21.51 -15.18 -6.95
C ALA A 216 -22.15 -15.53 -5.60
N ILE A 217 -21.83 -14.77 -4.55
CA ILE A 217 -22.30 -15.05 -3.20
C ILE A 217 -23.69 -14.44 -3.01
N ASP A 218 -24.58 -15.20 -2.36
CA ASP A 218 -25.90 -14.72 -1.97
C ASP A 218 -25.83 -14.19 -0.53
N ARG A 219 -26.02 -12.87 -0.38
CA ARG A 219 -25.90 -12.15 0.90
C ARG A 219 -26.97 -11.05 0.98
N PRO A 220 -27.34 -10.56 2.17
CA PRO A 220 -28.45 -9.59 2.32
C PRO A 220 -28.25 -8.30 1.52
N TYR A 221 -27.00 -7.91 1.27
CA TYR A 221 -26.61 -6.70 0.55
C TYR A 221 -25.98 -7.00 -0.82
N LYS A 222 -26.28 -8.16 -1.41
CA LYS A 222 -25.85 -8.51 -2.78
C LYS A 222 -26.25 -7.42 -3.77
N SER A 223 -25.42 -7.18 -4.78
CA SER A 223 -25.72 -6.33 -5.93
C SER A 223 -27.10 -6.62 -6.50
N GLN A 224 -27.88 -5.55 -6.67
CA GLN A 224 -29.19 -5.57 -7.32
C GLN A 224 -29.08 -5.22 -8.81
N THR A 225 -27.91 -4.79 -9.28
CA THR A 225 -27.62 -4.49 -10.68
C THR A 225 -27.07 -5.76 -11.37
N PRO A 226 -27.82 -6.40 -12.29
CA PRO A 226 -27.39 -7.64 -12.90
C PRO A 226 -26.05 -7.50 -13.62
N GLY A 227 -25.10 -8.37 -13.28
CA GLY A 227 -23.78 -8.42 -13.92
C GLY A 227 -22.80 -7.32 -13.48
N VAL A 228 -23.12 -6.54 -12.44
CA VAL A 228 -22.24 -5.50 -11.90
C VAL A 228 -22.01 -5.74 -10.41
N MET A 229 -20.78 -5.55 -9.93
CA MET A 229 -20.39 -5.80 -8.54
C MET A 229 -19.23 -4.88 -8.12
N HIS A 230 -19.27 -4.39 -6.88
CA HIS A 230 -18.08 -3.82 -6.23
C HIS A 230 -17.10 -4.93 -5.85
N ALA A 231 -16.37 -5.46 -6.84
CA ALA A 231 -15.38 -6.52 -6.66
C ALA A 231 -13.95 -6.01 -6.37
N CYS A 232 -13.79 -4.69 -6.28
CA CYS A 232 -12.53 -4.02 -5.95
C CYS A 232 -12.58 -3.23 -4.63
N GLY A 233 -13.74 -3.13 -3.97
CA GLY A 233 -13.87 -2.50 -2.64
C GLY A 233 -14.11 -0.98 -2.64
N HIS A 234 -14.40 -0.38 -3.79
CA HIS A 234 -14.59 1.07 -3.94
C HIS A 234 -15.81 1.61 -3.14
N ASP A 235 -16.80 0.76 -2.90
CA ASP A 235 -17.89 0.99 -1.94
C ASP A 235 -17.36 1.19 -0.51
N GLY A 236 -16.38 0.39 -0.09
CA GLY A 236 -15.68 0.54 1.18
C GLY A 236 -14.84 1.82 1.22
N HIS A 237 -14.09 2.12 0.16
CA HIS A 237 -13.27 3.35 0.06
C HIS A 237 -14.13 4.60 0.20
N THR A 238 -15.21 4.67 -0.57
CA THR A 238 -16.20 5.76 -0.52
C THR A 238 -16.81 5.89 0.87
N THR A 239 -17.20 4.77 1.49
CA THR A 239 -17.81 4.76 2.83
C THR A 239 -16.85 5.28 3.90
N MET A 240 -15.59 4.84 3.90
CA MET A 240 -14.59 5.30 4.87
C MET A 240 -14.35 6.79 4.77
N LEU A 241 -14.27 7.32 3.54
CA LEU A 241 -14.09 8.76 3.33
C LEU A 241 -15.32 9.57 3.75
N LEU A 242 -16.54 9.08 3.49
CA LEU A 242 -17.78 9.68 4.00
C LEU A 242 -17.84 9.67 5.52
N GLY A 243 -17.41 8.59 6.17
CA GLY A 243 -17.34 8.50 7.64
C GLY A 243 -16.39 9.54 8.23
N ALA A 244 -15.20 9.67 7.67
CA ALA A 244 -14.24 10.71 8.05
C ALA A 244 -14.82 12.11 7.81
N ALA A 245 -15.49 12.31 6.67
CA ALA A 245 -16.09 13.59 6.32
C ALA A 245 -17.16 14.03 7.34
N GLN A 246 -18.05 13.10 7.74
CA GLN A 246 -19.08 13.34 8.75
C GLN A 246 -18.46 13.69 10.11
N TYR A 247 -17.43 12.94 10.53
CA TYR A 247 -16.71 13.20 11.76
C TYR A 247 -16.08 14.61 11.76
N LEU A 248 -15.32 14.94 10.72
CA LEU A 248 -14.58 16.20 10.62
C LEU A 248 -15.49 17.42 10.49
N ALA A 249 -16.65 17.29 9.82
CA ALA A 249 -17.65 18.35 9.75
C ALA A 249 -18.26 18.67 11.13
N ARG A 250 -18.44 17.65 11.97
CA ARG A 250 -18.96 17.78 13.33
C ARG A 250 -17.93 18.34 14.29
N THR A 251 -16.69 17.84 14.26
CA THR A 251 -15.66 18.20 15.26
C THR A 251 -14.91 19.46 14.89
N ARG A 252 -14.67 19.70 13.59
CA ARG A 252 -13.87 20.83 13.05
C ARG A 252 -12.54 21.03 13.78
N ARG A 253 -11.89 19.94 14.21
CA ARG A 253 -10.63 19.96 15.00
C ARG A 253 -9.39 20.09 14.11
N PHE A 254 -9.41 21.06 13.20
CA PHE A 254 -8.28 21.35 12.33
C PHE A 254 -8.31 22.83 11.90
N ASN A 255 -7.19 23.32 11.37
CA ASN A 255 -6.98 24.69 10.94
C ASN A 255 -6.35 24.73 9.54
N GLY A 256 -7.17 24.92 8.50
CA GLY A 256 -6.76 24.86 7.11
C GLY A 256 -7.90 24.43 6.21
N THR A 257 -7.57 23.90 5.02
CA THR A 257 -8.56 23.43 4.05
C THR A 257 -8.43 21.94 3.75
N LEU A 258 -9.50 21.19 3.99
CA LEU A 258 -9.64 19.81 3.56
C LEU A 258 -10.36 19.75 2.21
N THR A 259 -9.80 18.99 1.27
CA THR A 259 -10.42 18.66 -0.02
C THR A 259 -10.68 17.15 -0.08
N LEU A 260 -11.91 16.74 -0.32
CA LEU A 260 -12.28 15.35 -0.50
C LEU A 260 -12.58 15.12 -1.98
N ILE A 261 -11.95 14.10 -2.56
CA ILE A 261 -12.06 13.78 -3.98
C ILE A 261 -12.70 12.41 -4.08
N PHE A 262 -13.93 12.37 -4.59
CA PHE A 262 -14.62 11.13 -4.91
C PHE A 262 -14.57 10.95 -6.42
N GLN A 263 -13.74 10.00 -6.84
CA GLN A 263 -13.32 9.82 -8.22
C GLN A 263 -14.14 8.72 -8.90
N PRO A 264 -14.65 8.95 -10.13
CA PRO A 264 -15.26 7.90 -10.94
C PRO A 264 -14.18 7.11 -11.71
N ALA A 265 -14.58 6.04 -12.40
CA ALA A 265 -13.86 5.43 -13.50
C ALA A 265 -12.36 5.12 -13.26
N GLU A 266 -12.00 4.59 -12.09
CA GLU A 266 -10.65 4.07 -11.84
C GLU A 266 -10.37 2.86 -12.75
N GLU A 267 -11.36 1.95 -12.87
CA GLU A 267 -11.22 0.66 -13.55
C GLU A 267 -11.26 0.78 -15.10
N SER A 268 -11.35 2.00 -15.64
CA SER A 268 -11.52 2.23 -17.09
C SER A 268 -10.21 2.28 -17.88
N GLY A 269 -9.07 2.05 -17.23
CA GLY A 269 -7.75 2.00 -17.87
C GLY A 269 -7.42 3.28 -18.63
N THR A 270 -7.47 3.23 -19.96
CA THR A 270 -7.15 4.38 -20.84
C THR A 270 -8.13 5.54 -20.72
N SER A 271 -9.36 5.29 -20.24
CA SER A 271 -10.37 6.31 -19.94
C SER A 271 -10.39 6.68 -18.45
N SER A 272 -9.21 6.80 -17.84
CA SER A 272 -9.01 7.12 -16.41
C SER A 272 -9.86 8.30 -15.91
N GLY A 273 -10.57 8.08 -14.81
CA GLY A 273 -11.29 9.14 -14.10
C GLY A 273 -10.38 10.17 -13.46
N ALA A 274 -9.22 9.76 -12.92
CA ALA A 274 -8.23 10.72 -12.42
C ALA A 274 -7.79 11.71 -13.52
N MET A 275 -7.44 11.21 -14.70
CA MET A 275 -7.08 12.05 -15.85
C MET A 275 -8.23 12.94 -16.31
N ALA A 276 -9.47 12.45 -16.28
CA ALA A 276 -10.64 13.25 -16.62
C ALA A 276 -10.85 14.41 -15.64
N MET A 277 -10.71 14.17 -14.33
CA MET A 277 -10.79 15.22 -13.30
C MET A 277 -9.66 16.24 -13.44
N ILE A 278 -8.43 15.79 -13.70
CA ILE A 278 -7.27 16.65 -13.91
C ILE A 278 -7.48 17.55 -15.15
N ARG A 279 -7.94 16.98 -16.27
CA ARG A 279 -8.27 17.74 -17.49
C ARG A 279 -9.38 18.77 -17.27
N ASP A 280 -10.30 18.50 -16.35
CA ASP A 280 -11.34 19.43 -15.93
C ASP A 280 -10.86 20.46 -14.88
N GLY A 281 -9.54 20.61 -14.73
CA GLY A 281 -8.91 21.66 -13.93
C GLY A 281 -8.93 21.41 -12.43
N LEU A 282 -8.87 20.15 -11.98
CA LEU A 282 -8.91 19.77 -10.56
C LEU A 282 -7.93 20.60 -9.71
N PHE A 283 -6.66 20.72 -10.14
CA PHE A 283 -5.62 21.38 -9.36
C PHE A 283 -5.76 22.90 -9.37
N GLU A 284 -6.27 23.48 -10.45
CA GLU A 284 -6.50 24.92 -10.60
C GLU A 284 -7.73 25.37 -9.81
N ARG A 285 -8.81 24.57 -9.85
CA ARG A 285 -10.09 24.86 -9.17
C ARG A 285 -10.02 24.58 -7.68
N PHE A 286 -9.25 23.57 -7.28
CA PHE A 286 -9.18 23.08 -5.90
C PHE A 286 -7.72 22.86 -5.49
N PRO A 287 -6.94 23.94 -5.23
CA PRO A 287 -5.55 23.80 -4.87
C PRO A 287 -5.39 23.11 -3.50
N PHE A 288 -4.47 22.14 -3.45
CA PHE A 288 -4.00 21.49 -2.23
C PHE A 288 -2.48 21.23 -2.27
N ASP A 289 -1.87 21.10 -1.09
CA ASP A 289 -0.42 20.92 -0.93
C ASP A 289 0.01 19.46 -1.08
N ALA A 290 -0.80 18.52 -0.60
CA ALA A 290 -0.55 17.08 -0.69
C ALA A 290 -1.85 16.28 -0.88
N ILE A 291 -1.75 15.06 -1.41
CA ILE A 291 -2.88 14.15 -1.62
C ILE A 291 -2.62 12.76 -1.02
N PHE A 292 -3.65 12.18 -0.42
CA PHE A 292 -3.60 10.83 0.15
C PHE A 292 -4.74 9.96 -0.41
N GLY A 293 -4.45 8.68 -0.60
CA GLY A 293 -5.43 7.68 -1.02
C GLY A 293 -5.11 6.34 -0.37
N LEU A 294 -6.07 5.43 -0.38
CA LEU A 294 -5.81 4.06 0.03
C LEU A 294 -6.61 3.09 -0.81
N HIS A 295 -6.18 1.83 -0.79
CA HIS A 295 -6.91 0.72 -1.37
C HIS A 295 -6.90 -0.47 -0.42
N ASN A 296 -8.00 -1.20 -0.31
CA ASN A 296 -8.06 -2.43 0.48
C ASN A 296 -7.09 -3.51 -0.04
N HIS A 297 -6.67 -4.44 0.81
CA HIS A 297 -5.63 -5.43 0.51
C HIS A 297 -6.03 -6.81 1.06
N PRO A 298 -6.71 -7.64 0.22
CA PRO A 298 -6.95 -9.05 0.54
C PRO A 298 -5.65 -9.79 0.86
N GLY A 299 -5.68 -10.64 1.88
CA GLY A 299 -4.51 -11.38 2.36
C GLY A 299 -3.77 -10.72 3.53
N ALA A 300 -4.06 -9.44 3.83
CA ALA A 300 -3.58 -8.79 5.05
C ALA A 300 -4.67 -8.73 6.13
N PRO A 301 -4.33 -8.84 7.43
CA PRO A 301 -5.30 -8.75 8.53
C PRO A 301 -6.13 -7.46 8.47
N GLU A 302 -7.42 -7.58 8.80
CA GLU A 302 -8.37 -6.46 8.82
C GLU A 302 -7.86 -5.31 9.69
N GLY A 303 -8.03 -4.08 9.22
CA GLY A 303 -7.56 -2.88 9.92
C GLY A 303 -6.05 -2.66 9.92
N GLN A 304 -5.22 -3.59 9.40
CA GLN A 304 -3.79 -3.38 9.26
C GLN A 304 -3.50 -2.37 8.14
N ILE A 305 -2.52 -1.49 8.31
CA ILE A 305 -2.04 -0.62 7.25
C ILE A 305 -0.73 -1.15 6.68
N LEU A 306 -0.62 -1.21 5.35
CA LEU A 306 0.63 -1.49 4.66
C LEU A 306 0.98 -0.30 3.78
N THR A 307 2.24 0.11 3.81
CA THR A 307 2.73 1.16 2.92
C THR A 307 4.24 1.06 2.72
N ARG A 308 4.77 1.80 1.75
CA ARG A 308 6.21 1.92 1.52
C ARG A 308 6.57 3.27 0.91
N ASN A 309 7.84 3.64 1.05
CA ASN A 309 8.43 4.74 0.30
C ASN A 309 8.69 4.31 -1.15
N GLY A 310 8.58 5.25 -2.09
CA GLY A 310 8.82 5.02 -3.51
C GLY A 310 7.68 4.26 -4.19
N GLY A 311 8.00 3.51 -5.24
CA GLY A 311 7.01 2.78 -6.05
C GLY A 311 6.31 1.68 -5.27
N ILE A 312 5.02 1.87 -4.96
CA ILE A 312 4.17 0.87 -4.32
C ILE A 312 3.43 0.01 -5.34
N MET A 313 3.00 0.60 -6.46
CA MET A 313 2.32 -0.11 -7.57
C MET A 313 3.01 0.17 -8.90
N ALA A 314 2.96 -0.79 -9.81
CA ALA A 314 3.68 -0.72 -11.07
C ALA A 314 3.02 0.22 -12.09
N ALA A 315 3.84 0.92 -12.87
CA ALA A 315 3.39 1.47 -14.14
C ALA A 315 3.01 0.35 -15.10
N ALA A 316 2.05 0.62 -15.99
CA ALA A 316 1.54 -0.34 -16.95
C ALA A 316 1.47 0.24 -18.36
N ASP A 317 2.48 -0.05 -19.18
CA ASP A 317 2.53 0.40 -20.59
C ASP A 317 2.25 -0.75 -21.56
N THR A 318 1.87 -0.38 -22.78
CA THR A 318 1.66 -1.30 -23.90
C THR A 318 2.50 -0.85 -25.09
N ALA A 319 3.08 -1.80 -25.82
CA ALA A 319 3.72 -1.48 -27.09
C ALA A 319 3.32 -2.48 -28.17
N THR A 320 2.90 -1.95 -29.31
CA THR A 320 2.61 -2.71 -30.52
C THR A 320 3.80 -2.56 -31.48
N VAL A 321 4.37 -3.69 -31.91
CA VAL A 321 5.48 -3.70 -32.84
C VAL A 321 5.04 -4.35 -34.14
N THR A 322 5.06 -3.59 -35.23
CA THR A 322 4.81 -4.09 -36.58
C THR A 322 6.12 -4.15 -37.36
N VAL A 323 6.51 -5.37 -37.71
CA VAL A 323 7.69 -5.65 -38.55
C VAL A 323 7.23 -5.73 -40.00
N LYS A 324 7.79 -4.88 -40.85
CA LYS A 324 7.60 -4.87 -42.31
C LYS A 324 8.82 -5.50 -42.97
N GLY A 325 8.56 -6.54 -43.76
CA GLY A 325 9.56 -7.21 -44.57
C GLY A 325 9.18 -7.12 -46.05
N LYS A 326 9.39 -8.22 -46.77
CA LYS A 326 9.04 -8.37 -48.17
C LYS A 326 8.57 -9.80 -48.39
N GLY A 327 7.29 -9.97 -48.67
CA GLY A 327 6.66 -11.26 -48.86
C GLY A 327 7.08 -11.96 -50.16
N GLY A 328 6.69 -13.23 -50.26
CA GLY A 328 6.95 -14.05 -51.45
C GLY A 328 6.69 -15.53 -51.24
N HIS A 329 7.08 -16.34 -52.23
CA HIS A 329 6.90 -17.78 -52.14
C HIS A 329 7.92 -18.37 -51.15
N ALA A 330 7.46 -19.16 -50.18
CA ALA A 330 8.30 -19.75 -49.13
C ALA A 330 9.46 -20.65 -49.65
N SER A 331 9.41 -21.13 -50.90
CA SER A 331 10.51 -21.90 -51.52
C SER A 331 11.63 -21.01 -52.07
N ARG A 332 11.47 -19.68 -52.07
CA ARG A 332 12.44 -18.71 -52.58
C ARG A 332 12.75 -17.62 -51.54
N PRO A 333 13.20 -17.98 -50.32
CA PRO A 333 13.40 -17.01 -49.24
C PRO A 333 14.50 -15.97 -49.54
N HIS A 334 15.45 -16.29 -50.41
CA HIS A 334 16.51 -15.36 -50.85
C HIS A 334 16.00 -14.17 -51.68
N LEU A 335 14.73 -14.15 -52.08
CA LEU A 335 14.09 -13.03 -52.77
C LEU A 335 13.19 -12.17 -51.84
N THR A 336 13.10 -12.56 -50.57
CA THR A 336 12.19 -12.04 -49.55
C THR A 336 12.95 -11.50 -48.34
N VAL A 337 12.25 -10.77 -47.48
CA VAL A 337 12.69 -10.44 -46.12
C VAL A 337 11.59 -10.95 -45.20
N ASP A 338 11.83 -12.04 -44.47
CA ASP A 338 10.80 -12.73 -43.69
C ASP A 338 10.49 -11.99 -42.37
N PRO A 339 9.34 -11.30 -42.25
CA PRO A 339 9.04 -10.52 -41.06
C PRO A 339 8.68 -11.38 -39.84
N ILE A 340 8.23 -12.64 -40.03
CA ILE A 340 7.94 -13.56 -38.91
C ILE A 340 9.25 -13.93 -38.22
N MET A 341 10.25 -14.31 -39.02
CA MET A 341 11.58 -14.63 -38.50
C MET A 341 12.18 -13.43 -37.77
N VAL A 342 12.12 -12.23 -38.36
CA VAL A 342 12.63 -11.00 -37.73
C VAL A 342 11.88 -10.67 -36.44
N ALA A 343 10.55 -10.77 -36.40
CA ALA A 343 9.77 -10.56 -35.19
C ALA A 343 10.23 -11.49 -34.05
N CYS A 344 10.45 -12.77 -34.33
CA CYS A 344 11.01 -13.71 -33.36
C CYS A 344 12.38 -13.29 -32.83
N GLN A 345 13.27 -12.78 -33.70
CA GLN A 345 14.58 -12.27 -33.27
C GLN A 345 14.45 -11.04 -32.37
N ILE A 346 13.51 -10.14 -32.66
CA ILE A 346 13.24 -8.99 -31.79
C ILE A 346 12.74 -9.47 -30.42
N VAL A 347 11.79 -10.41 -30.38
CA VAL A 347 11.26 -10.97 -29.11
C VAL A 347 12.37 -11.56 -28.25
N VAL A 348 13.31 -12.30 -28.85
CA VAL A 348 14.48 -12.84 -28.14
C VAL A 348 15.41 -11.73 -27.65
N ALA A 349 15.71 -10.74 -28.50
CA ALA A 349 16.59 -9.62 -28.15
C ALA A 349 16.02 -8.75 -27.03
N LEU A 350 14.69 -8.56 -26.99
CA LEU A 350 14.01 -7.80 -25.94
C LEU A 350 14.23 -8.37 -24.53
N GLN A 351 14.53 -9.67 -24.40
CA GLN A 351 14.86 -10.27 -23.10
C GLN A 351 16.17 -9.68 -22.51
N ALA A 352 17.07 -9.17 -23.34
CA ALA A 352 18.28 -8.46 -22.92
C ALA A 352 17.99 -7.07 -22.35
N VAL A 353 16.82 -6.49 -22.62
CA VAL A 353 16.43 -5.19 -22.06
C VAL A 353 16.33 -5.30 -20.55
N VAL A 354 15.46 -6.17 -20.02
CA VAL A 354 15.35 -6.38 -18.57
C VAL A 354 16.63 -6.97 -18.01
N SER A 355 17.16 -8.04 -18.63
CA SER A 355 18.25 -8.79 -18.00
C SER A 355 19.60 -8.07 -18.00
N ARG A 356 19.88 -7.18 -18.97
CA ARG A 356 21.20 -6.53 -19.14
C ARG A 356 21.17 -5.00 -19.14
N SER A 357 20.00 -4.37 -19.31
CA SER A 357 19.91 -2.90 -19.40
C SER A 357 19.28 -2.24 -18.16
N ILE A 358 18.66 -3.03 -17.28
CA ILE A 358 18.06 -2.57 -16.03
C ILE A 358 18.95 -3.02 -14.86
N ASP A 359 19.05 -2.17 -13.84
CA ASP A 359 19.76 -2.50 -12.59
C ASP A 359 19.14 -3.77 -11.97
N PRO A 360 19.94 -4.80 -11.64
CA PRO A 360 19.43 -6.07 -11.10
C PRO A 360 18.69 -5.95 -9.77
N THR A 361 18.78 -4.81 -9.07
CA THR A 361 18.03 -4.50 -7.85
C THR A 361 16.64 -3.92 -8.14
N LYS A 362 16.34 -3.59 -9.40
CA LYS A 362 15.11 -2.92 -9.82
C LYS A 362 14.16 -3.90 -10.52
N ALA A 363 12.87 -3.75 -10.24
CA ALA A 363 11.85 -4.60 -10.83
C ALA A 363 11.35 -4.03 -12.16
N ALA A 364 11.41 -4.85 -13.22
CA ALA A 364 10.91 -4.55 -14.55
C ALA A 364 10.41 -5.83 -15.23
N VAL A 365 9.37 -5.72 -16.05
CA VAL A 365 8.81 -6.83 -16.82
C VAL A 365 8.53 -6.37 -18.23
N ILE A 366 8.90 -7.20 -19.21
CA ILE A 366 8.42 -7.12 -20.60
C ILE A 366 7.76 -8.45 -20.89
N THR A 367 6.51 -8.45 -21.35
CA THR A 367 5.80 -9.68 -21.73
C THR A 367 5.19 -9.49 -23.11
N VAL A 368 5.63 -10.29 -24.07
CA VAL A 368 5.00 -10.36 -25.40
C VAL A 368 3.77 -11.24 -25.29
N GLY A 369 2.59 -10.61 -25.26
CA GLY A 369 1.32 -11.28 -25.03
C GLY A 369 0.71 -11.89 -26.30
N THR A 370 1.01 -11.30 -27.46
CA THR A 370 0.51 -11.79 -28.75
C THR A 370 1.59 -11.70 -29.82
N ILE A 371 1.57 -12.60 -30.79
CA ILE A 371 2.37 -12.52 -32.02
C ILE A 371 1.54 -13.10 -33.17
N SER A 372 1.56 -12.43 -34.32
CA SER A 372 0.76 -12.78 -35.49
C SER A 372 1.49 -12.43 -36.78
N GLY A 373 1.34 -13.26 -37.80
CA GLY A 373 1.93 -13.04 -39.12
C GLY A 373 1.64 -14.20 -40.07
N GLY A 374 1.31 -13.88 -41.32
CA GLY A 374 0.99 -14.87 -42.35
C GLY A 374 -0.39 -15.51 -42.18
N THR A 375 -0.86 -16.16 -43.26
CA THR A 375 -2.17 -16.83 -43.32
C THR A 375 -2.08 -18.26 -43.83
N VAL A 376 -1.09 -18.56 -44.68
CA VAL A 376 -0.88 -19.87 -45.31
C VAL A 376 0.60 -20.27 -45.22
N SER A 377 0.88 -21.57 -45.13
CA SER A 377 2.22 -22.09 -44.82
C SER A 377 3.27 -21.97 -45.93
N ASN A 378 2.86 -21.75 -47.18
CA ASN A 378 3.74 -21.69 -48.35
C ASN A 378 4.04 -20.25 -48.84
N VAL A 379 3.65 -19.25 -48.07
CA VAL A 379 3.84 -17.82 -48.36
C VAL A 379 4.54 -17.15 -47.17
N ILE A 380 5.60 -16.40 -47.46
CA ILE A 380 6.20 -15.45 -46.53
C ILE A 380 5.36 -14.15 -46.61
N PRO A 381 4.80 -13.64 -45.51
CA PRO A 381 3.97 -12.43 -45.53
C PRO A 381 4.80 -11.16 -45.68
N ASP A 382 4.14 -10.04 -45.96
CA ASP A 382 4.79 -8.71 -45.98
C ASP A 382 4.99 -8.14 -44.57
N THR A 383 4.21 -8.57 -43.58
CA THR A 383 4.26 -8.05 -42.21
C THR A 383 4.04 -9.11 -41.14
N ALA A 384 4.57 -8.86 -39.95
CA ALA A 384 4.26 -9.57 -38.70
C ALA A 384 4.11 -8.55 -37.56
N THR A 385 3.17 -8.78 -36.64
CA THR A 385 2.88 -7.88 -35.52
C THR A 385 2.86 -8.64 -34.21
N PHE A 386 3.44 -8.05 -33.16
CA PHE A 386 3.31 -8.52 -31.80
C PHE A 386 2.99 -7.37 -30.85
N VAL A 387 2.27 -7.69 -29.77
CA VAL A 387 1.90 -6.73 -28.73
C VAL A 387 2.53 -7.17 -27.41
N MET A 388 3.14 -6.23 -26.70
CA MET A 388 3.73 -6.48 -25.40
C MET A 388 3.15 -5.56 -24.32
N THR A 389 3.21 -6.03 -23.08
CA THR A 389 3.01 -5.22 -21.89
C THR A 389 4.35 -4.98 -21.21
N VAL A 390 4.49 -3.80 -20.63
CA VAL A 390 5.68 -3.37 -19.90
C VAL A 390 5.27 -2.96 -18.48
N ARG A 391 6.03 -3.41 -17.48
CA ARG A 391 5.83 -3.05 -16.07
C ARG A 391 7.12 -2.53 -15.46
N SER A 392 7.01 -1.51 -14.62
CA SER A 392 8.14 -0.96 -13.86
C SER A 392 7.64 -0.33 -12.56
N PHE A 393 8.50 -0.27 -11.55
CA PHE A 393 8.18 0.28 -10.23
C PHE A 393 8.86 1.63 -9.95
N GLU A 394 9.54 2.20 -10.94
CA GLU A 394 10.26 3.46 -10.81
C GLU A 394 10.16 4.26 -12.12
N PRO A 395 9.90 5.58 -12.06
CA PRO A 395 9.77 6.42 -13.25
C PRO A 395 10.98 6.36 -14.19
N GLU A 396 12.19 6.35 -13.65
CA GLU A 396 13.43 6.26 -14.42
C GLU A 396 13.59 4.90 -15.11
N VAL A 397 13.13 3.82 -14.48
CA VAL A 397 13.13 2.48 -15.07
C VAL A 397 12.13 2.40 -16.22
N ARG A 398 10.94 3.00 -16.06
CA ARG A 398 9.92 3.11 -17.12
C ARG A 398 10.50 3.75 -18.39
N LEU A 399 11.11 4.93 -18.24
CA LEU A 399 11.73 5.67 -19.34
C LEU A 399 12.87 4.88 -19.99
N ARG A 400 13.67 4.18 -19.18
CA ARG A 400 14.75 3.33 -19.68
C ARG A 400 14.22 2.14 -20.47
N LEU A 401 13.12 1.52 -20.03
CA LEU A 401 12.50 0.40 -20.74
C LEU A 401 12.01 0.86 -22.12
N GLU A 402 11.27 1.97 -22.19
CA GLU A 402 10.80 2.54 -23.46
C GLU A 402 11.98 2.81 -24.42
N GLU A 403 13.01 3.54 -23.98
CA GLU A 403 14.20 3.85 -24.79
C GLU A 403 14.87 2.57 -25.32
N ARG A 404 14.96 1.53 -24.49
CA ARG A 404 15.61 0.27 -24.86
C ARG A 404 14.74 -0.59 -25.77
N ILE A 405 13.42 -0.64 -25.55
CA ILE A 405 12.47 -1.38 -26.38
C ILE A 405 12.47 -0.81 -27.79
N LEU A 406 12.31 0.51 -27.92
CA LEU A 406 12.32 1.22 -29.21
C LEU A 406 13.60 0.89 -29.98
N ARG A 407 14.75 1.11 -29.36
CA ARG A 407 16.05 0.92 -30.02
C ARG A 407 16.33 -0.55 -30.39
N VAL A 408 16.07 -1.50 -29.48
CA VAL A 408 16.32 -2.92 -29.76
C VAL A 408 15.43 -3.42 -30.89
N ALA A 409 14.14 -3.03 -30.90
CA ALA A 409 13.23 -3.45 -31.96
C ALA A 409 13.66 -2.90 -33.34
N THR A 410 14.00 -1.61 -33.42
CA THR A 410 14.43 -0.98 -34.68
C THR A 410 15.77 -1.53 -35.17
N ASP A 411 16.76 -1.65 -34.30
CA ASP A 411 18.12 -2.03 -34.68
C ASP A 411 18.20 -3.51 -35.09
N VAL A 412 17.46 -4.39 -34.40
CA VAL A 412 17.37 -5.80 -34.78
C VAL A 412 16.66 -5.95 -36.12
N ALA A 413 15.55 -5.24 -36.36
CA ALA A 413 14.87 -5.28 -37.65
C ALA A 413 15.79 -4.82 -38.80
N HIS A 414 16.49 -3.70 -38.60
CA HIS A 414 17.44 -3.16 -39.58
C HIS A 414 18.56 -4.14 -39.93
N ALA A 415 19.06 -4.91 -38.96
CA ALA A 415 20.10 -5.91 -39.20
C ALA A 415 19.66 -7.03 -40.17
N PHE A 416 18.35 -7.22 -40.35
CA PHE A 416 17.76 -8.19 -41.28
C PHE A 416 17.12 -7.52 -42.52
N GLU A 417 17.46 -6.26 -42.82
CA GLU A 417 16.89 -5.50 -43.94
C GLU A 417 15.35 -5.31 -43.84
N ALA A 418 14.80 -5.36 -42.62
CA ALA A 418 13.40 -5.10 -42.31
C ALA A 418 13.22 -3.75 -41.58
N GLU A 419 11.99 -3.27 -41.53
CA GLU A 419 11.60 -2.08 -40.76
C GLU A 419 10.71 -2.51 -39.59
N ALA A 420 10.99 -2.03 -38.38
CA ALA A 420 10.08 -2.17 -37.23
C ALA A 420 9.47 -0.82 -36.88
N VAL A 421 8.14 -0.75 -36.89
CA VAL A 421 7.38 0.38 -36.36
C VAL A 421 6.92 0.00 -34.97
N VAL A 422 7.24 0.83 -33.98
CA VAL A 422 6.84 0.63 -32.59
C VAL A 422 5.87 1.73 -32.20
N GLU A 423 4.64 1.34 -31.90
CA GLU A 423 3.62 2.21 -31.32
C GLU A 423 3.63 1.97 -29.81
N TYR A 424 4.22 2.90 -29.07
CA TYR A 424 4.33 2.83 -27.61
C TYR A 424 3.24 3.67 -26.96
N GLU A 425 2.44 3.04 -26.10
CA GLU A 425 1.34 3.68 -25.37
C GLU A 425 1.65 3.65 -23.87
N HIS A 426 1.83 4.85 -23.31
CA HIS A 426 1.94 5.04 -21.86
C HIS A 426 0.58 4.83 -21.21
N GLY A 427 0.47 3.79 -20.37
CA GLY A 427 -0.69 3.65 -19.49
C GLY A 427 -0.44 4.37 -18.16
N HIS A 428 -0.99 3.82 -17.08
CA HIS A 428 -0.85 4.44 -15.77
C HIS A 428 0.63 4.49 -15.33
N PRO A 429 1.07 5.63 -14.76
CA PRO A 429 2.40 5.77 -14.20
C PRO A 429 2.56 4.92 -12.93
N VAL A 430 3.77 4.93 -12.37
CA VAL A 430 4.07 4.28 -11.09
C VAL A 430 3.30 5.00 -10.00
N VAL A 431 2.59 4.28 -9.13
CA VAL A 431 2.12 4.87 -7.88
C VAL A 431 3.34 5.06 -6.99
N PHE A 432 3.86 6.30 -6.98
CA PHE A 432 5.10 6.63 -6.31
C PHE A 432 4.83 7.46 -5.05
N ASN A 433 4.98 6.83 -3.89
CA ASN A 433 4.82 7.48 -2.61
C ASN A 433 6.03 8.37 -2.31
N SER A 434 5.81 9.68 -2.16
CA SER A 434 6.88 10.60 -1.74
C SER A 434 7.24 10.32 -0.28
N THR A 435 8.55 10.27 0.00
CA THR A 435 9.07 9.88 1.32
C THR A 435 8.49 10.70 2.48
N PRO A 436 8.46 12.05 2.43
CA PRO A 436 7.93 12.84 3.55
C PRO A 436 6.46 12.55 3.86
N GLU A 437 5.62 12.48 2.83
CA GLU A 437 4.18 12.26 2.95
C GLU A 437 3.87 10.84 3.39
N ASN A 438 4.61 9.84 2.88
CA ASN A 438 4.44 8.46 3.31
C ASN A 438 4.90 8.25 4.76
N GLU A 439 6.03 8.83 5.17
CA GLU A 439 6.48 8.76 6.56
C GLU A 439 5.49 9.45 7.51
N PHE A 440 4.92 10.58 7.09
CA PHE A 440 3.84 11.25 7.81
C PHE A 440 2.60 10.36 7.96
N ALA A 441 2.10 9.79 6.86
CA ALA A 441 0.93 8.89 6.89
C ALA A 441 1.21 7.63 7.71
N THR A 442 2.43 7.10 7.63
CA THR A 442 2.90 5.96 8.43
C THR A 442 2.89 6.30 9.92
N ALA A 443 3.37 7.48 10.32
CA ALA A 443 3.33 7.94 11.71
C ALA A 443 1.89 8.07 12.23
N VAL A 444 1.00 8.68 11.43
CA VAL A 444 -0.43 8.80 11.75
C VAL A 444 -1.06 7.42 11.97
N ALA A 445 -0.80 6.46 11.08
CA ALA A 445 -1.30 5.10 11.21
C ALA A 445 -0.75 4.41 12.47
N ARG A 446 0.57 4.51 12.73
CA ARG A 446 1.20 3.91 13.91
C ARG A 446 0.62 4.45 15.22
N ASP A 447 0.37 5.75 15.28
CA ASP A 447 -0.25 6.38 16.44
C ASP A 447 -1.71 5.95 16.63
N LEU A 448 -2.41 5.60 15.54
CA LEU A 448 -3.83 5.23 15.55
C LEU A 448 -4.07 3.77 15.93
N ILE A 449 -3.35 2.84 15.31
CA ILE A 449 -3.59 1.40 15.41
C ILE A 449 -2.42 0.63 16.03
N GLY A 450 -1.35 1.30 16.45
CA GLY A 450 -0.15 0.67 17.00
C GLY A 450 0.86 0.28 15.92
N ALA A 451 2.14 0.33 16.26
CA ALA A 451 3.22 0.09 15.30
C ALA A 451 3.26 -1.35 14.77
N GLU A 452 2.77 -2.31 15.56
CA GLU A 452 2.62 -3.71 15.18
C GLU A 452 1.63 -3.93 14.03
N ASN A 453 0.67 -3.02 13.87
CA ASN A 453 -0.38 -3.06 12.84
C ASN A 453 -0.06 -2.17 11.63
N VAL A 454 1.19 -1.71 11.51
CA VAL A 454 1.68 -1.02 10.31
C VAL A 454 2.86 -1.79 9.76
N LYS A 455 2.74 -2.26 8.52
CA LYS A 455 3.75 -3.09 7.83
C LYS A 455 4.28 -2.41 6.58
N GLU A 456 5.48 -2.82 6.19
CA GLU A 456 5.97 -2.48 4.86
C GLU A 456 5.16 -3.24 3.81
N CYS A 457 4.66 -2.52 2.80
CA CYS A 457 3.93 -3.13 1.69
C CYS A 457 4.93 -3.72 0.68
N PRO A 458 4.80 -5.00 0.28
CA PRO A 458 5.54 -5.51 -0.87
C PRO A 458 5.13 -4.74 -2.15
N PRO A 459 6.00 -4.63 -3.16
CA PRO A 459 5.63 -4.00 -4.42
C PRO A 459 4.47 -4.77 -5.08
N ILE A 460 3.44 -4.06 -5.51
CA ILE A 460 2.24 -4.64 -6.11
C ILE A 460 2.31 -4.49 -7.64
N PRO A 461 2.23 -5.57 -8.42
CA PRO A 461 2.38 -5.51 -9.89
C PRO A 461 1.17 -4.92 -10.62
N GLY A 462 0.06 -4.68 -9.92
CA GLY A 462 -1.08 -3.93 -10.44
C GLY A 462 -0.74 -2.46 -10.69
N SER A 463 -1.57 -1.81 -11.48
CA SER A 463 -1.55 -0.36 -11.71
C SER A 463 -2.75 0.29 -11.03
N GLU A 464 -2.70 1.60 -10.86
CA GLU A 464 -3.77 2.38 -10.22
C GLU A 464 -3.69 3.80 -10.77
N ASP A 465 -4.84 4.40 -11.07
CA ASP A 465 -4.90 5.71 -11.72
C ASP A 465 -4.64 6.88 -10.77
N PHE A 466 -4.65 6.66 -9.45
CA PHE A 466 -4.15 7.59 -8.44
C PHE A 466 -2.71 8.07 -8.71
N ALA A 467 -1.91 7.27 -9.44
CA ALA A 467 -0.58 7.65 -9.88
C ALA A 467 -0.55 9.00 -10.63
N HIS A 468 -1.61 9.32 -11.38
CA HIS A 468 -1.71 10.60 -12.11
C HIS A 468 -1.77 11.81 -11.19
N TYR A 469 -2.36 11.68 -9.99
CA TYR A 469 -2.30 12.78 -9.01
C TYR A 469 -0.90 12.95 -8.44
N LEU A 470 -0.18 11.85 -8.22
CA LEU A 470 1.16 11.85 -7.65
C LEU A 470 2.21 12.44 -8.60
N GLU A 471 1.96 12.47 -9.91
CA GLU A 471 2.79 13.23 -10.85
C GLU A 471 2.65 14.76 -10.68
N HIS A 472 1.57 15.24 -10.06
CA HIS A 472 1.26 16.66 -9.91
C HIS A 472 1.45 17.18 -8.48
N ARG A 473 1.23 16.34 -7.46
CA ARG A 473 1.35 16.70 -6.04
C ARG A 473 2.01 15.58 -5.25
N PRO A 474 2.84 15.93 -4.25
CA PRO A 474 3.38 14.94 -3.33
C PRO A 474 2.24 14.28 -2.55
N GLY A 475 2.44 13.02 -2.15
CA GLY A 475 1.37 12.24 -1.58
C GLY A 475 1.75 10.80 -1.25
N ALA A 476 0.81 10.09 -0.66
CA ALA A 476 0.97 8.68 -0.34
C ALA A 476 -0.31 7.89 -0.60
N PHE A 477 -0.13 6.72 -1.18
CA PHE A 477 -1.13 5.69 -1.38
C PHE A 477 -0.87 4.53 -0.43
N LEU A 478 -1.84 4.26 0.44
CA LEU A 478 -1.75 3.25 1.49
C LEU A 478 -2.53 1.99 1.11
N ARG A 479 -2.26 0.88 1.80
CA ARG A 479 -3.05 -0.35 1.69
C ARG A 479 -3.71 -0.67 3.02
N LEU A 480 -5.01 -0.93 3.03
CA LEU A 480 -5.77 -1.33 4.21
C LEU A 480 -6.09 -2.82 4.15
N GLY A 481 -5.68 -3.61 5.13
CA GLY A 481 -5.92 -5.04 5.14
C GLY A 481 -7.41 -5.37 5.11
N ASN A 482 -7.78 -6.36 4.29
CA ASN A 482 -9.18 -6.75 4.02
C ASN A 482 -9.52 -8.16 4.53
N GLY A 483 -8.64 -8.75 5.35
CA GLY A 483 -8.77 -10.11 5.87
C GLY A 483 -7.83 -11.10 5.17
N VAL A 484 -7.27 -12.03 5.96
CA VAL A 484 -6.29 -13.03 5.49
C VAL A 484 -6.91 -14.08 4.59
N GLU A 485 -8.18 -14.44 4.84
CA GLU A 485 -8.97 -15.38 4.03
C GLU A 485 -9.84 -14.66 2.97
N SER A 486 -9.65 -13.35 2.79
CA SER A 486 -10.42 -12.57 1.84
C SER A 486 -10.15 -13.05 0.41
N ALA A 487 -11.21 -13.17 -0.39
CA ALA A 487 -11.04 -13.43 -1.81
C ALA A 487 -10.28 -12.27 -2.45
N VAL A 488 -9.44 -12.58 -3.45
CA VAL A 488 -8.67 -11.57 -4.18
C VAL A 488 -9.59 -10.58 -4.91
N LEU A 489 -9.07 -9.39 -5.20
CA LEU A 489 -9.77 -8.37 -5.98
C LEU A 489 -10.22 -8.96 -7.34
N HIS A 490 -11.37 -8.48 -7.83
CA HIS A 490 -12.01 -8.88 -9.08
C HIS A 490 -12.53 -10.33 -9.08
N ASN A 491 -12.53 -10.99 -7.92
CA ASN A 491 -13.16 -12.29 -7.76
C ASN A 491 -14.69 -12.11 -7.56
N PRO A 492 -15.55 -12.93 -8.21
CA PRO A 492 -17.00 -12.92 -7.96
C PRO A 492 -17.43 -13.19 -6.51
N LYS A 493 -16.50 -13.67 -5.66
CA LYS A 493 -16.70 -13.92 -4.22
C LYS A 493 -16.07 -12.85 -3.33
N TYR A 494 -15.48 -11.80 -3.90
CA TYR A 494 -14.88 -10.71 -3.15
C TYR A 494 -15.90 -10.05 -2.20
N ASP A 495 -15.41 -9.62 -1.05
CA ASP A 495 -16.12 -8.77 -0.11
C ASP A 495 -15.16 -7.82 0.58
N PHE A 496 -15.56 -6.57 0.74
CA PHE A 496 -14.86 -5.64 1.61
C PHE A 496 -15.12 -6.01 3.08
N ALA A 497 -14.09 -5.94 3.93
CA ALA A 497 -14.22 -6.24 5.35
C ALA A 497 -14.82 -5.07 6.12
N ASP A 498 -16.10 -5.16 6.48
CA ASP A 498 -16.83 -4.11 7.20
C ASP A 498 -16.17 -3.67 8.52
N GLU A 499 -15.45 -4.58 9.21
CA GLU A 499 -14.67 -4.27 10.41
C GLU A 499 -13.53 -3.27 10.16
N SER A 500 -13.09 -3.11 8.91
CA SER A 500 -12.05 -2.16 8.53
C SER A 500 -12.58 -0.74 8.30
N LEU A 501 -13.91 -0.55 8.23
CA LEU A 501 -14.52 0.75 7.92
C LEU A 501 -14.20 1.81 8.98
N THR A 502 -14.28 1.47 10.27
CA THR A 502 -14.00 2.41 11.36
C THR A 502 -12.53 2.79 11.41
N VAL A 503 -11.63 1.84 11.12
CA VAL A 503 -10.18 2.09 11.07
C VAL A 503 -9.83 3.05 9.94
N GLY A 504 -10.33 2.81 8.72
CA GLY A 504 -10.04 3.69 7.59
C GLY A 504 -10.67 5.08 7.74
N ALA A 505 -11.89 5.18 8.28
CA ALA A 505 -12.51 6.48 8.57
C ALA A 505 -11.72 7.26 9.64
N ALA A 506 -11.27 6.58 10.70
CA ALA A 506 -10.43 7.19 11.73
C ALA A 506 -9.04 7.60 11.21
N LEU A 507 -8.46 6.81 10.29
CA LEU A 507 -7.19 7.14 9.64
C LEU A 507 -7.29 8.46 8.88
N TRP A 508 -8.32 8.62 8.05
CA TRP A 508 -8.56 9.86 7.31
C TRP A 508 -8.84 11.06 8.20
N ALA A 509 -9.66 10.90 9.23
CA ALA A 509 -9.91 11.97 10.20
C ALA A 509 -8.61 12.40 10.90
N ARG A 510 -7.84 11.46 11.44
CA ARG A 510 -6.59 11.78 12.14
C ARG A 510 -5.54 12.35 11.20
N LEU A 511 -5.47 11.88 9.95
CA LEU A 511 -4.56 12.40 8.94
C LEU A 511 -4.86 13.88 8.66
N ALA A 512 -6.13 14.21 8.40
CA ALA A 512 -6.56 15.58 8.16
C ALA A 512 -6.24 16.50 9.36
N GLU A 513 -6.63 16.08 10.57
CA GLU A 513 -6.36 16.84 11.80
C GLU A 513 -4.86 17.01 12.10
N SER A 514 -4.03 16.03 11.71
CA SER A 514 -2.58 16.10 11.95
C SER A 514 -1.84 16.92 10.89
N TYR A 515 -2.30 16.92 9.65
CA TYR A 515 -1.69 17.68 8.56
C TYR A 515 -2.04 19.18 8.67
N LEU A 516 -3.31 19.45 9.01
CA LEU A 516 -3.90 20.79 9.13
C LEU A 516 -3.86 21.33 10.57
N ARG A 517 -2.79 21.06 11.32
CA ARG A 517 -2.61 21.64 12.68
C ARG A 517 -2.26 23.12 12.66
#